data_AF-A0A7S0RTB0-F1
#
_entry.id   AF-A0A7S0RTB0-F1
#
_cell.length_a   1.000
_cell.length_b   1.000
_cell.length_c   1.000
_cell.angle_alpha   90.00
_cell.angle_beta   90.00
_cell.angle_gamma   90.00
#
_symmetry.space_group_name_H-M   'P 1'
#
loop_
_entity.id
_entity.type
_entity.pdbx_description
1 polymer ?
#
loop_
_entity_poly.entity_id
_entity_poly.type
_entity_poly.pdbx_seq_one_letter_code
_entity_poly.pdbx_strand_id
1 'polypeptide(L)'
;MLKRDLAIIFMACVAMLVSLQNEGTLEFRKAWYLKYGNQDDMFVEHHLLPQPVVADLNGDGHLEMVVATPDLQLQVVQPRPPGRAGDGFAPAKVIARASLLQGRVVASSGFRPVALSVGYLDPAPRDMVHAPRKQVVVVVTASWQVLVYDHNLRLMWEKQAAAVLTRHAHIDEVAVSISAHKVQANDRGLIVVGASMLRGDIATGEGLDAGGVGDEDIASAEEVAEARVKAHARSAGAKDSLDDLDAAGALGGAAARKGASSGSVHGLDTSRHFDYFAW
;
A
#
# COMPACT_ATOMS: atom_id res chain seq x y z
N MET A 1 51.51 -36.12 38.63
CA MET A 1 50.38 -35.64 37.82
C MET A 1 50.39 -34.11 37.80
N LEU A 2 50.12 -33.43 38.93
CA LEU A 2 50.09 -31.96 39.10
C LEU A 2 50.84 -31.08 38.07
N LYS A 3 52.13 -31.33 37.79
CA LYS A 3 52.92 -30.54 36.82
C LYS A 3 52.34 -30.52 35.39
N ARG A 4 51.66 -31.58 34.94
CA ARG A 4 50.94 -31.60 33.65
C ARG A 4 49.63 -30.81 33.75
N ASP A 5 48.87 -31.09 34.81
CA ASP A 5 47.53 -30.54 35.02
C ASP A 5 47.59 -29.00 35.17
N LEU A 6 48.58 -28.50 35.91
CA LEU A 6 48.87 -27.07 36.07
C LEU A 6 49.33 -26.42 34.75
N ALA A 7 50.11 -27.11 33.92
CA ALA A 7 50.51 -26.61 32.60
C ALA A 7 49.31 -26.52 31.63
N ILE A 8 48.36 -27.46 31.71
CA ILE A 8 47.10 -27.43 30.93
C ILE A 8 46.23 -26.27 31.39
N ILE A 9 46.06 -26.06 32.71
CA ILE A 9 45.32 -24.92 33.26
C ILE A 9 45.97 -23.59 32.84
N PHE A 10 47.29 -23.47 32.93
CA PHE A 10 48.01 -22.26 32.50
C PHE A 10 47.82 -21.99 31.00
N MET A 11 47.92 -23.03 30.15
CA MET A 11 47.66 -22.91 28.72
C MET A 11 46.22 -22.49 28.42
N ALA A 12 45.23 -23.02 29.14
CA ALA A 12 43.82 -22.63 28.99
C ALA A 12 43.59 -21.17 29.42
N CYS A 13 44.19 -20.72 30.53
CA CYS A 13 44.12 -19.32 30.95
C CYS A 13 44.77 -18.36 29.94
N VAL A 14 45.93 -18.72 29.37
CA VAL A 14 46.58 -17.94 28.30
C VAL A 14 45.72 -17.94 27.04
N ALA A 15 45.15 -19.06 26.64
CA ALA A 15 44.25 -19.15 25.47
C ALA A 15 43.00 -18.29 25.64
N MET A 16 42.36 -18.29 26.82
CA MET A 16 41.23 -17.41 27.11
C MET A 16 41.64 -15.93 27.10
N LEU A 17 42.79 -15.57 27.68
CA LEU A 17 43.26 -14.19 27.72
C LEU A 17 43.61 -13.67 26.32
N VAL A 18 44.24 -14.50 25.49
CA VAL A 18 44.49 -14.20 24.07
C VAL A 18 43.18 -14.15 23.27
N SER A 19 42.19 -14.99 23.58
CA SER A 19 40.87 -14.93 22.95
C SER A 19 40.14 -13.63 23.28
N LEU A 20 40.13 -13.21 24.55
CA LEU A 20 39.53 -11.95 25.02
C LEU A 20 40.22 -10.72 24.42
N GLN A 21 41.55 -10.74 24.29
CA GLN A 21 42.30 -9.66 23.62
C GLN A 21 42.12 -9.64 22.09
N ASN A 22 41.66 -10.75 21.50
CA ASN A 22 41.30 -10.87 20.08
C ASN A 22 39.77 -10.94 19.86
N GLU A 23 38.95 -10.56 20.85
CA GLU A 23 37.55 -10.26 20.59
C GLU A 23 37.51 -9.05 19.65
N GLY A 24 37.23 -9.35 18.37
CA GLY A 24 37.46 -8.41 17.27
C GLY A 24 36.75 -7.09 17.51
N THR A 25 37.50 -6.00 17.38
CA THR A 25 37.00 -4.64 17.59
C THR A 25 35.73 -4.40 16.77
N LEU A 26 34.60 -4.23 17.46
CA LEU A 26 33.31 -3.90 16.84
C LEU A 26 33.35 -2.46 16.29
N GLU A 27 33.95 -2.30 15.10
CA GLU A 27 33.98 -1.01 14.41
C GLU A 27 32.57 -0.66 13.91
N PHE A 28 31.91 0.26 14.63
CA PHE A 28 30.68 0.90 14.15
C PHE A 28 31.00 1.77 12.93
N ARG A 29 30.94 1.16 11.73
CA ARG A 29 30.97 1.88 10.46
C ARG A 29 29.87 2.94 10.47
N LYS A 30 30.26 4.21 10.29
CA LYS A 30 29.34 5.35 10.34
C LYS A 30 28.23 5.18 9.30
N ALA A 31 27.00 5.08 9.78
CA ALA A 31 25.81 5.09 8.93
C ALA A 31 25.20 6.50 8.87
N TRP A 32 24.11 6.60 8.13
CA TRP A 32 23.17 7.71 8.19
C TRP A 32 21.90 7.27 8.94
N TYR A 33 21.06 8.22 9.33
CA TYR A 33 19.73 7.96 9.89
C TYR A 33 18.64 8.75 9.17
N LEU A 34 17.42 8.24 9.17
CA LEU A 34 16.22 9.00 8.83
C LEU A 34 15.44 9.29 10.13
N LYS A 35 14.84 10.48 10.24
CA LYS A 35 13.92 10.83 11.33
C LYS A 35 12.52 11.01 10.74
N TYR A 36 11.54 10.33 11.32
CA TYR A 36 10.11 10.45 11.05
C TYR A 36 9.34 10.17 12.35
N GLY A 37 8.17 10.80 12.51
CA GLY A 37 7.42 10.79 13.77
C GLY A 37 8.05 11.62 14.90
N ASN A 38 7.30 11.81 15.99
CA ASN A 38 7.87 12.18 17.29
C ASN A 38 8.29 10.91 18.03
N GLN A 39 9.18 11.03 19.04
CA GLN A 39 9.64 9.86 19.79
C GLN A 39 8.53 9.19 20.60
N ASP A 40 7.48 9.93 20.97
CA ASP A 40 6.33 9.43 21.72
C ASP A 40 5.42 8.53 20.88
N ASP A 41 5.46 8.64 19.55
CA ASP A 41 4.62 7.85 18.64
C ASP A 41 5.01 6.36 18.60
N MET A 42 6.27 6.02 18.97
CA MET A 42 6.84 4.66 18.85
C MET A 42 6.07 3.55 19.59
N PHE A 43 5.20 3.91 20.54
CA PHE A 43 4.42 2.97 21.35
C PHE A 43 2.94 2.88 20.94
N VAL A 44 2.51 3.67 19.95
CA VAL A 44 1.23 3.44 19.26
C VAL A 44 1.36 2.19 18.41
N GLU A 45 0.30 1.39 18.25
CA GLU A 45 0.28 0.24 17.34
C GLU A 45 0.49 0.67 15.88
N HIS A 46 1.77 0.77 15.49
CA HIS A 46 2.20 1.04 14.13
C HIS A 46 1.74 -0.10 13.23
N HIS A 47 0.58 0.08 12.60
CA HIS A 47 0.04 -0.84 11.60
C HIS A 47 1.08 -1.00 10.48
N LEU A 48 1.79 -2.14 10.49
CA LEU A 48 3.07 -2.38 9.81
C LEU A 48 3.25 -1.58 8.51
N LEU A 49 4.20 -0.63 8.51
CA LEU A 49 4.57 0.08 7.29
C LEU A 49 5.29 -0.87 6.33
N PRO A 50 5.11 -0.72 5.01
CA PRO A 50 5.84 -1.54 4.04
C PRO A 50 7.35 -1.32 4.17
N GLN A 51 8.13 -2.36 3.87
CA GLN A 51 9.58 -2.28 3.95
C GLN A 51 10.12 -1.17 3.02
N PRO A 52 11.14 -0.40 3.46
CA PRO A 52 11.72 0.65 2.64
C PRO A 52 12.48 0.03 1.46
N VAL A 53 12.28 0.60 0.26
CA VAL A 53 12.82 0.04 -0.98
C VAL A 53 14.00 0.88 -1.46
N VAL A 54 15.09 0.23 -1.86
CA VAL A 54 16.33 0.90 -2.31
C VAL A 54 16.52 0.69 -3.80
N ALA A 55 16.62 1.77 -4.56
CA ALA A 55 16.76 1.76 -6.01
C ALA A 55 17.32 3.07 -6.55
N ASP A 56 17.94 3.02 -7.72
CA ASP A 56 18.20 4.19 -8.56
C ASP A 56 16.90 4.50 -9.34
N LEU A 57 16.18 5.55 -8.92
CA LEU A 57 14.88 5.91 -9.50
C LEU A 57 15.02 6.70 -10.79
N ASN A 58 16.12 7.45 -10.94
CA ASN A 58 16.29 8.45 -11.98
C ASN A 58 17.22 7.99 -13.13
N GLY A 59 18.03 6.96 -12.87
CA GLY A 59 18.99 6.29 -13.75
C GLY A 59 20.38 6.91 -13.77
N ASP A 60 20.79 7.68 -12.75
CA ASP A 60 22.11 8.33 -12.65
C ASP A 60 23.21 7.45 -12.00
N GLY A 61 22.85 6.27 -11.49
CA GLY A 61 23.76 5.34 -10.81
C GLY A 61 23.86 5.53 -9.29
N HIS A 62 23.16 6.49 -8.70
CA HIS A 62 23.04 6.64 -7.24
C HIS A 62 21.77 5.98 -6.72
N LEU A 63 21.92 5.15 -5.68
CA LEU A 63 20.78 4.52 -5.01
C LEU A 63 20.10 5.50 -4.05
N GLU A 64 18.82 5.76 -4.29
CA GLU A 64 17.91 6.38 -3.33
C GLU A 64 17.17 5.32 -2.51
N MET A 65 16.60 5.72 -1.38
CA MET A 65 15.68 4.90 -0.58
C MET A 65 14.29 5.54 -0.59
N VAL A 66 13.27 4.75 -0.90
CA VAL A 66 11.85 5.12 -0.78
C VAL A 66 11.32 4.60 0.54
N VAL A 67 10.72 5.47 1.34
CA VAL A 67 10.17 5.15 2.67
C VAL A 67 8.74 5.67 2.79
N ALA A 68 7.84 4.82 3.25
CA ALA A 68 6.52 5.21 3.74
C ALA A 68 6.62 5.60 5.23
N THR A 69 6.00 6.70 5.65
CA THR A 69 6.06 7.20 7.03
C THR A 69 4.67 7.24 7.70
N PRO A 70 4.59 7.18 9.06
CA PRO A 70 3.32 7.04 9.79
C PRO A 70 2.29 8.15 9.53
N ASP A 71 2.77 9.34 9.15
CA ASP A 71 1.98 10.52 8.77
C ASP A 71 1.37 10.45 7.36
N LEU A 72 1.28 9.25 6.78
CA LEU A 72 0.75 8.96 5.44
C LEU A 72 1.47 9.77 4.35
N GLN A 73 2.79 9.89 4.49
CA GLN A 73 3.67 10.40 3.45
C GLN A 73 4.56 9.29 2.87
N LEU A 74 4.98 9.53 1.63
CA LEU A 74 5.98 8.80 0.89
C LEU A 74 7.19 9.73 0.71
N GLN A 75 8.40 9.27 1.01
CA GLN A 75 9.61 10.09 0.98
C GLN A 75 10.70 9.39 0.16
N VAL A 76 11.32 10.10 -0.79
CA VAL A 76 12.57 9.68 -1.45
C VAL A 76 13.74 10.29 -0.70
N VAL A 77 14.68 9.46 -0.28
CA VAL A 77 15.76 9.81 0.64
C VAL A 77 17.10 9.39 0.06
N GLN A 78 18.05 10.31 0.02
CA GLN A 78 19.43 10.04 -0.35
C GLN A 78 20.24 9.62 0.90
N PRO A 79 20.81 8.40 0.91
CA PRO A 79 21.92 8.06 1.79
C PRO A 79 22.99 9.15 1.76
N ARG A 80 23.47 9.59 2.93
CA ARG A 80 24.69 10.41 2.98
C ARG A 80 25.93 9.50 3.03
N PRO A 81 27.02 9.85 2.33
CA PRO A 81 28.30 9.18 2.53
C PRO A 81 28.77 9.37 3.98
N PRO A 82 29.56 8.43 4.53
CA PRO A 82 30.03 8.52 5.91
C PRO A 82 30.87 9.77 6.14
N GLY A 83 30.58 10.50 7.22
CA GLY A 83 31.30 11.71 7.61
C GLY A 83 32.76 11.45 8.00
N ARG A 84 33.52 12.51 8.31
CA ARG A 84 34.91 12.41 8.78
C ARG A 84 34.97 11.65 10.11
N ALA A 85 36.15 11.18 10.49
CA ALA A 85 36.35 10.58 11.81
C ALA A 85 36.00 11.62 12.90
N GLY A 86 35.00 11.31 13.73
CA GLY A 86 34.45 12.21 14.75
C GLY A 86 32.99 12.67 14.51
N ASP A 87 32.53 12.76 13.25
CA ASP A 87 31.25 13.43 12.91
C ASP A 87 29.96 12.68 13.32
N GLY A 88 30.06 11.46 13.87
CA GLY A 88 28.91 10.63 14.25
C GLY A 88 28.08 10.11 13.07
N PHE A 89 26.77 9.90 13.31
CA PHE A 89 25.81 9.50 12.27
C PHE A 89 25.20 10.73 11.59
N ALA A 90 25.12 10.72 10.26
CA ALA A 90 24.58 11.84 9.49
C ALA A 90 23.06 11.72 9.25
N PRO A 91 22.26 12.79 9.34
CA PRO A 91 20.88 12.75 8.85
C PRO A 91 20.87 12.59 7.32
N ALA A 92 20.09 11.64 6.83
CA ALA A 92 19.89 11.41 5.40
C ALA A 92 19.13 12.59 4.75
N LYS A 93 19.37 12.82 3.45
CA LYS A 93 18.80 13.97 2.73
C LYS A 93 17.50 13.54 2.04
N VAL A 94 16.35 14.00 2.53
CA VAL A 94 15.09 13.84 1.77
C VAL A 94 15.16 14.69 0.49
N ILE A 95 14.90 14.07 -0.65
CA ILE A 95 14.89 14.68 -2.00
C ILE A 95 13.47 15.11 -2.36
N ALA A 96 12.50 14.21 -2.19
CA ALA A 96 11.10 14.43 -2.55
C ALA A 96 10.16 13.88 -1.48
N ARG A 97 8.96 14.44 -1.39
CA ARG A 97 7.85 13.95 -0.56
C ARG A 97 6.53 14.03 -1.32
N ALA A 98 5.66 13.07 -1.08
CA ALA A 98 4.25 13.12 -1.48
C ALA A 98 3.36 12.67 -0.31
N SER A 99 2.15 13.22 -0.22
CA SER A 99 1.12 12.71 0.69
C SER A 99 0.25 11.68 -0.03
N LEU A 100 -0.14 10.63 0.68
CA LEU A 100 -1.08 9.62 0.21
C LEU A 100 -2.54 10.11 0.32
N LEU A 101 -2.82 11.11 1.18
CA LEU A 101 -4.13 11.71 1.45
C LEU A 101 -4.61 12.69 0.36
N GLN A 102 -4.40 12.36 -0.92
CA GLN A 102 -4.46 13.31 -2.05
C GLN A 102 -5.82 14.04 -2.20
N GLY A 103 -5.95 15.19 -1.54
CA GLY A 103 -7.15 16.04 -1.53
C GLY A 103 -8.40 15.45 -0.84
N ARG A 104 -8.34 14.23 -0.29
CA ARG A 104 -9.49 13.53 0.28
C ARG A 104 -9.42 13.54 1.81
N VAL A 105 -10.32 14.28 2.45
CA VAL A 105 -10.39 14.47 3.93
C VAL A 105 -11.11 13.31 4.64
N VAL A 106 -11.46 12.24 3.91
CA VAL A 106 -12.21 11.09 4.45
C VAL A 106 -11.23 10.07 5.05
N ALA A 107 -11.37 9.78 6.35
CA ALA A 107 -10.80 8.65 7.09
C ALA A 107 -9.39 8.16 6.65
N SER A 108 -8.36 8.59 7.40
CA SER A 108 -6.95 8.22 7.20
C SER A 108 -6.67 6.71 7.14
N SER A 109 -7.49 5.88 7.79
CA SER A 109 -7.36 4.42 7.82
C SER A 109 -7.30 3.77 6.43
N GLY A 110 -8.05 4.28 5.45
CA GLY A 110 -8.03 3.77 4.08
C GLY A 110 -6.72 4.04 3.33
N PHE A 111 -6.04 5.15 3.66
CA PHE A 111 -4.85 5.62 2.93
C PHE A 111 -3.52 5.10 3.50
N ARG A 112 -3.56 4.24 4.54
CA ARG A 112 -2.38 3.51 5.03
C ARG A 112 -1.73 2.75 3.87
N PRO A 113 -0.42 2.92 3.60
CA PRO A 113 0.31 2.09 2.66
C PRO A 113 0.53 0.69 3.27
N VAL A 114 0.34 -0.35 2.46
CA VAL A 114 0.50 -1.77 2.85
C VAL A 114 1.60 -2.45 2.04
N ALA A 115 1.70 -2.14 0.74
CA ALA A 115 2.84 -2.51 -0.09
C ALA A 115 3.52 -1.29 -0.70
N LEU A 116 4.84 -1.40 -0.87
CA LEU A 116 5.70 -0.47 -1.58
C LEU A 116 6.59 -1.29 -2.52
N SER A 117 6.66 -0.91 -3.78
CA SER A 117 7.51 -1.57 -4.79
C SER A 117 8.02 -0.55 -5.81
N VAL A 118 9.14 -0.85 -6.45
CA VAL A 118 9.76 -0.01 -7.48
C VAL A 118 10.16 -0.86 -8.68
N GLY A 119 10.10 -0.27 -9.86
CA GLY A 119 10.46 -0.97 -11.08
C GLY A 119 10.20 -0.15 -12.33
N TYR A 120 10.27 -0.79 -13.49
CA TYR A 120 10.31 -0.11 -14.77
C TYR A 120 9.09 -0.45 -15.63
N LEU A 121 8.34 0.58 -16.04
CA LEU A 121 7.25 0.43 -17.02
C LEU A 121 7.76 0.41 -18.47
N ASP A 122 8.75 1.23 -18.81
CA ASP A 122 9.26 1.29 -20.19
C ASP A 122 10.33 0.20 -20.41
N PRO A 123 10.42 -0.44 -21.59
CA PRO A 123 11.42 -1.48 -21.86
C PRO A 123 12.86 -0.95 -21.76
N ALA A 124 13.81 -1.86 -21.57
CA ALA A 124 15.23 -1.50 -21.64
C ALA A 124 15.56 -0.95 -23.04
N PRO A 125 16.31 0.16 -23.17
CA PRO A 125 16.72 0.67 -24.47
C PRO A 125 17.58 -0.36 -25.19
N ARG A 126 17.35 -0.53 -26.50
CA ARG A 126 18.13 -1.46 -27.34
C ARG A 126 19.49 -0.89 -27.74
N ASP A 127 19.58 0.44 -27.80
CA ASP A 127 20.77 1.17 -28.21
C ASP A 127 21.56 1.64 -26.99
N MET A 128 22.89 1.52 -27.04
CA MET A 128 23.79 1.84 -25.91
C MET A 128 23.90 3.35 -25.62
N VAL A 129 23.29 4.21 -26.44
CA VAL A 129 23.28 5.67 -26.29
C VAL A 129 21.82 6.13 -26.24
N HIS A 130 21.25 6.14 -25.04
CA HIS A 130 19.90 6.61 -24.75
C HIS A 130 19.83 7.29 -23.39
N ALA A 131 18.76 8.04 -23.15
CA ALA A 131 18.51 8.67 -21.87
C ALA A 131 18.37 7.61 -20.74
N PRO A 132 18.79 7.94 -19.50
CA PRO A 132 18.69 7.03 -18.36
C PRO A 132 17.25 6.56 -18.14
N ARG A 133 17.09 5.24 -17.97
CA ARG A 133 15.79 4.57 -17.81
C ARG A 133 15.29 4.82 -16.39
N LYS A 134 14.11 5.41 -16.26
CA LYS A 134 13.54 5.82 -14.96
C LYS A 134 12.62 4.75 -14.37
N GLN A 135 12.62 4.64 -13.05
CA GLN A 135 11.69 3.79 -12.33
C GLN A 135 10.41 4.54 -11.96
N VAL A 136 9.35 3.78 -11.72
CA VAL A 136 8.15 4.24 -11.01
C VAL A 136 8.12 3.63 -9.62
N VAL A 137 7.48 4.34 -8.69
CA VAL A 137 7.19 3.86 -7.34
C VAL A 137 5.70 3.49 -7.31
N VAL A 138 5.39 2.28 -6.87
CA VAL A 138 4.01 1.78 -6.71
C VAL A 138 3.72 1.59 -5.24
N VAL A 139 2.61 2.15 -4.79
CA VAL A 139 2.06 1.99 -3.44
C VAL A 139 0.69 1.34 -3.55
N VAL A 140 0.41 0.36 -2.70
CA VAL A 140 -0.95 -0.19 -2.52
C VAL A 140 -1.42 0.15 -1.12
N THR A 141 -2.61 0.74 -1.00
CA THR A 141 -3.19 1.14 0.29
C THR A 141 -4.08 0.06 0.91
N ALA A 142 -4.39 0.22 2.20
CA ALA A 142 -5.38 -0.58 2.92
C ALA A 142 -6.81 -0.49 2.32
N SER A 143 -7.12 0.60 1.60
CA SER A 143 -8.36 0.74 0.82
C SER A 143 -8.31 0.05 -0.56
N TRP A 144 -7.29 -0.74 -0.86
CA TRP A 144 -7.03 -1.32 -2.20
C TRP A 144 -6.92 -0.27 -3.31
N GLN A 145 -6.35 0.89 -3.00
CA GLN A 145 -6.00 1.92 -3.98
C GLN A 145 -4.57 1.66 -4.45
N VAL A 146 -4.38 1.47 -5.76
CA VAL A 146 -3.06 1.39 -6.40
C VAL A 146 -2.68 2.79 -6.84
N LEU A 147 -1.59 3.31 -6.30
CA LEU A 147 -1.04 4.63 -6.58
C LEU A 147 0.33 4.47 -7.23
N VAL A 148 0.52 5.07 -8.41
CA VAL A 148 1.78 4.98 -9.16
C VAL A 148 2.37 6.35 -9.35
N TYR A 149 3.60 6.51 -8.87
CA TYR A 149 4.34 7.77 -8.83
C TYR A 149 5.58 7.71 -9.72
N ASP A 150 5.99 8.86 -10.26
CA ASP A 150 7.28 8.99 -10.93
C ASP A 150 8.46 9.07 -9.94
N HIS A 151 9.68 9.03 -10.48
CA HIS A 151 10.93 9.29 -9.76
C HIS A 151 11.00 10.56 -8.87
N ASN A 152 10.10 11.54 -9.05
CA ASN A 152 10.00 12.76 -8.22
C ASN A 152 8.83 12.71 -7.21
N LEU A 153 8.19 11.55 -7.04
CA LEU A 153 6.94 11.34 -6.31
C LEU A 153 5.74 12.17 -6.82
N ARG A 154 5.65 12.42 -8.14
CA ARG A 154 4.43 12.95 -8.77
C ARG A 154 3.51 11.79 -9.14
N LEU A 155 2.24 11.84 -8.75
CA LEU A 155 1.26 10.82 -9.14
C LEU A 155 1.13 10.81 -10.68
N MET A 156 1.29 9.63 -11.27
CA MET A 156 1.08 9.35 -12.68
C MET A 156 -0.29 8.71 -12.94
N TRP A 157 -0.74 7.83 -12.04
CA TRP A 157 -1.98 7.06 -12.19
C TRP A 157 -2.49 6.55 -10.83
N GLU A 158 -3.82 6.48 -10.69
CA GLU A 158 -4.57 5.94 -9.55
C GLU A 158 -5.60 4.92 -10.08
N LYS A 159 -5.75 3.77 -9.42
CA LYS A 159 -6.84 2.81 -9.66
C LYS A 159 -7.35 2.24 -8.34
N GLN A 160 -8.67 2.25 -8.19
CA GLN A 160 -9.35 1.58 -7.07
C GLN A 160 -9.62 0.12 -7.43
N ALA A 161 -9.00 -0.82 -6.73
CA ALA A 161 -9.22 -2.27 -6.91
C ALA A 161 -10.32 -2.84 -6.00
N ALA A 162 -10.70 -2.13 -4.92
CA ALA A 162 -11.75 -2.56 -3.97
C ALA A 162 -13.11 -2.89 -4.61
N ALA A 163 -13.40 -2.37 -5.81
CA ALA A 163 -14.66 -2.62 -6.52
C ALA A 163 -14.89 -4.10 -6.89
N VAL A 164 -13.83 -4.94 -6.85
CA VAL A 164 -13.91 -6.38 -7.12
C VAL A 164 -13.89 -7.23 -5.83
N LEU A 165 -13.71 -6.61 -4.66
CA LEU A 165 -13.39 -7.33 -3.42
C LEU A 165 -14.55 -7.27 -2.42
N THR A 166 -14.76 -8.36 -1.69
CA THR A 166 -15.82 -8.44 -0.68
C THR A 166 -15.53 -7.49 0.48
N ARG A 167 -16.56 -6.79 0.95
CA ARG A 167 -16.44 -5.65 1.88
C ARG A 167 -15.85 -5.98 3.26
N HIS A 168 -15.71 -7.27 3.60
CA HIS A 168 -15.18 -7.78 4.87
C HIS A 168 -13.93 -8.65 4.66
N ALA A 169 -13.15 -8.37 3.61
CA ALA A 169 -11.83 -8.98 3.38
C ALA A 169 -10.72 -8.06 3.93
N HIS A 170 -10.00 -8.53 4.94
CA HIS A 170 -8.83 -7.85 5.48
C HIS A 170 -7.58 -8.22 4.69
N ILE A 171 -6.71 -7.23 4.47
CA ILE A 171 -5.43 -7.45 3.78
C ILE A 171 -4.43 -8.06 4.76
N ASP A 172 -3.87 -9.20 4.39
CA ASP A 172 -2.85 -9.92 5.15
C ASP A 172 -1.45 -9.65 4.55
N GLU A 173 -1.22 -10.08 3.31
CA GLU A 173 0.01 -9.82 2.54
C GLU A 173 -0.32 -9.21 1.16
N VAL A 174 0.55 -8.34 0.63
CA VAL A 174 0.44 -7.79 -0.73
C VAL A 174 1.81 -7.78 -1.40
N ALA A 175 1.92 -8.46 -2.54
CA ALA A 175 3.09 -8.45 -3.42
C ALA A 175 2.82 -7.63 -4.69
N VAL A 176 3.76 -6.77 -5.07
CA VAL A 176 3.63 -5.88 -6.23
C VAL A 176 4.81 -6.07 -7.19
N SER A 177 4.51 -6.59 -8.38
CA SER A 177 5.48 -6.82 -9.45
C SER A 177 5.27 -5.81 -10.58
N ILE A 178 6.36 -5.21 -11.07
CA ILE A 178 6.37 -4.13 -12.05
C ILE A 178 7.24 -4.56 -13.23
N SER A 179 6.65 -4.61 -14.42
CA SER A 179 7.29 -5.15 -15.62
C SER A 179 7.09 -4.23 -16.82
N ALA A 180 8.06 -4.23 -17.73
CA ALA A 180 7.95 -3.55 -19.02
C ALA A 180 7.26 -4.40 -20.10
N HIS A 181 6.59 -5.49 -19.70
CA HIS A 181 5.77 -6.27 -20.61
C HIS A 181 4.49 -5.49 -20.99
N LYS A 182 4.24 -5.34 -22.28
CA LYS A 182 3.03 -4.71 -22.81
C LYS A 182 1.95 -5.75 -23.06
N VAL A 183 0.72 -5.53 -22.60
CA VAL A 183 -0.43 -6.40 -22.91
C VAL A 183 -1.06 -5.99 -24.24
N GLN A 184 -1.07 -4.69 -24.53
CA GLN A 184 -1.51 -4.07 -25.78
C GLN A 184 -0.45 -3.13 -26.36
N ALA A 185 -0.54 -2.82 -27.66
CA ALA A 185 0.46 -2.03 -28.39
C ALA A 185 0.73 -0.64 -27.77
N ASN A 186 -0.30 -0.01 -27.20
CA ASN A 186 -0.23 1.33 -26.60
C ASN A 186 0.17 1.34 -25.11
N ASP A 187 0.27 0.19 -24.45
CA ASP A 187 0.70 0.13 -23.05
C ASP A 187 2.15 0.61 -22.91
N ARG A 188 2.54 1.06 -21.72
CA ARG A 188 3.97 1.25 -21.39
C ARG A 188 4.56 -0.06 -20.88
N GLY A 189 3.97 -0.59 -19.81
CA GLY A 189 4.26 -1.88 -19.19
C GLY A 189 3.07 -2.38 -18.37
N LEU A 190 3.32 -3.35 -17.49
CA LEU A 190 2.33 -4.06 -16.67
C LEU A 190 2.70 -3.94 -15.18
N ILE A 191 1.68 -3.76 -14.34
CA ILE A 191 1.80 -3.86 -12.88
C ILE A 191 0.86 -4.97 -12.43
N VAL A 192 1.39 -5.94 -11.69
CA VAL A 192 0.63 -7.06 -11.10
C VAL A 192 0.63 -6.88 -9.58
N VAL A 193 -0.56 -6.86 -8.99
CA VAL A 193 -0.75 -6.85 -7.54
C VAL A 193 -1.37 -8.20 -7.16
N GLY A 194 -0.60 -9.03 -6.47
CA GLY A 194 -1.10 -10.26 -5.83
C GLY A 194 -1.26 -10.02 -4.33
N ALA A 195 -2.22 -10.66 -3.68
CA ALA A 195 -2.45 -10.45 -2.25
C ALA A 195 -3.13 -11.64 -1.55
N SER A 196 -2.73 -11.89 -0.31
CA SER A 196 -3.42 -12.74 0.65
C SER A 196 -4.51 -11.92 1.35
N MET A 197 -5.69 -12.53 1.55
CA MET A 197 -6.83 -11.89 2.20
C MET A 197 -7.40 -12.81 3.28
N LEU A 198 -7.45 -12.29 4.51
CA LEU A 198 -8.20 -12.92 5.59
C LEU A 198 -9.66 -12.54 5.46
N ARG A 199 -10.51 -13.56 5.28
CA ARG A 199 -11.95 -13.42 5.09
C ARG A 199 -12.65 -13.82 6.38
N GLY A 200 -13.17 -12.84 7.12
CA GLY A 200 -13.85 -13.09 8.39
C GLY A 200 -14.29 -11.81 9.09
N ASP A 201 -15.51 -11.81 9.62
CA ASP A 201 -15.99 -10.73 10.48
C ASP A 201 -15.35 -10.88 11.88
N ILE A 202 -14.24 -10.17 12.11
CA ILE A 202 -13.55 -10.11 13.41
C ILE A 202 -14.49 -9.61 14.53
N ALA A 203 -15.63 -9.02 14.17
CA ALA A 203 -16.71 -8.63 15.08
C ALA A 203 -17.55 -9.80 15.65
N THR A 204 -17.55 -11.00 15.04
CA THR A 204 -18.29 -12.17 15.57
C THR A 204 -17.40 -13.14 16.36
N GLY A 205 -16.09 -13.11 16.14
CA GLY A 205 -15.11 -13.97 16.83
C GLY A 205 -14.99 -15.40 16.29
N GLU A 206 -15.79 -15.78 15.30
CA GLU A 206 -15.70 -17.08 14.64
C GLU A 206 -14.44 -17.14 13.77
N GLY A 207 -13.51 -18.04 14.12
CA GLY A 207 -12.24 -18.22 13.41
C GLY A 207 -11.02 -18.56 14.28
N LEU A 208 -11.14 -18.49 15.62
CA LEU A 208 -10.05 -18.86 16.55
C LEU A 208 -10.15 -20.27 17.14
N ASP A 209 -11.29 -20.95 17.02
CA ASP A 209 -11.47 -22.31 17.54
C ASP A 209 -11.24 -23.38 16.47
N ALA A 210 -10.23 -24.23 16.69
CA ALA A 210 -9.88 -25.33 15.81
C ALA A 210 -10.76 -26.57 16.08
N GLY A 211 -11.87 -26.70 15.35
CA GLY A 211 -12.74 -27.88 15.38
C GLY A 211 -13.74 -27.86 14.22
N GLY A 212 -13.72 -28.87 13.35
CA GLY A 212 -14.48 -28.85 12.10
C GLY A 212 -16.00 -29.02 12.28
N VAL A 213 -16.76 -28.16 11.61
CA VAL A 213 -18.20 -28.30 11.29
C VAL A 213 -18.34 -28.06 9.78
N GLY A 214 -19.29 -28.72 9.11
CA GLY A 214 -19.33 -28.84 7.65
C GLY A 214 -20.04 -27.70 6.90
N ASP A 215 -19.80 -27.61 5.59
CA ASP A 215 -20.34 -26.58 4.68
C ASP A 215 -21.90 -26.53 4.60
N GLU A 216 -22.61 -27.56 5.09
CA GLU A 216 -24.05 -27.70 4.90
C GLU A 216 -24.90 -26.68 5.72
N ASP A 217 -24.41 -26.26 6.90
CA ASP A 217 -25.16 -25.34 7.77
C ASP A 217 -25.18 -23.89 7.22
N ILE A 218 -24.10 -23.45 6.58
CA ILE A 218 -23.92 -22.04 6.15
C ILE A 218 -24.96 -21.64 5.09
N ALA A 219 -25.23 -22.53 4.13
CA ALA A 219 -26.23 -22.29 3.09
C ALA A 219 -27.64 -22.08 3.67
N SER A 220 -27.98 -22.77 4.77
CA SER A 220 -29.27 -22.62 5.44
C SER A 220 -29.44 -21.27 6.12
N ALA A 221 -28.36 -20.70 6.67
CA ALA A 221 -28.38 -19.40 7.32
C ALA A 221 -28.58 -18.25 6.33
N GLU A 222 -27.97 -18.34 5.15
CA GLU A 222 -28.08 -17.31 4.10
C GLU A 222 -29.48 -17.26 3.48
N GLU A 223 -30.11 -18.42 3.22
CA GLU A 223 -31.49 -18.48 2.72
C GLU A 223 -32.51 -17.91 3.74
N VAL A 224 -32.32 -18.17 5.03
CA VAL A 224 -33.14 -17.60 6.12
C VAL A 224 -32.95 -16.08 6.26
N ALA A 225 -31.73 -15.57 6.01
CA ALA A 225 -31.47 -14.13 5.98
C ALA A 225 -32.18 -13.44 4.80
N GLU A 226 -32.08 -13.99 3.59
CA GLU A 226 -32.82 -13.51 2.42
C GLU A 226 -34.33 -13.51 2.65
N ALA A 227 -34.88 -14.58 3.24
CA ALA A 227 -36.30 -14.70 3.54
C ALA A 227 -36.78 -13.58 4.48
N ARG A 228 -35.98 -13.22 5.50
CA ARG A 228 -36.26 -12.09 6.40
C ARG A 228 -36.24 -10.74 5.68
N VAL A 229 -35.27 -10.50 4.80
CA VAL A 229 -35.21 -9.25 4.01
C VAL A 229 -36.40 -9.13 3.06
N LYS A 230 -36.76 -10.22 2.36
CA LYS A 230 -37.95 -10.29 1.50
C LYS A 230 -39.26 -10.10 2.29
N ALA A 231 -39.35 -10.54 3.54
CA ALA A 231 -40.49 -10.30 4.41
C ALA A 231 -40.63 -8.81 4.78
N HIS A 232 -39.54 -8.16 5.21
CA HIS A 232 -39.54 -6.72 5.53
C HIS A 232 -39.85 -5.84 4.32
N ALA A 233 -39.35 -6.19 3.13
CA ALA A 233 -39.68 -5.49 1.88
C ALA A 233 -41.18 -5.58 1.53
N ARG A 234 -41.85 -6.68 1.89
CA ARG A 234 -43.31 -6.86 1.67
C ARG A 234 -44.16 -6.11 2.68
N SER A 235 -43.75 -6.03 3.96
CA SER A 235 -44.51 -5.29 4.98
C SER A 235 -44.51 -3.77 4.78
N ALA A 236 -43.48 -3.23 4.12
CA ALA A 236 -43.40 -1.79 3.81
C ALA A 236 -44.27 -1.36 2.61
N GLY A 237 -44.82 -2.31 1.84
CA GLY A 237 -45.49 -2.03 0.56
C GLY A 237 -47.03 -2.03 0.58
N ALA A 238 -47.68 -1.99 1.75
CA ALA A 238 -49.11 -2.30 1.86
C ALA A 238 -49.90 -1.47 2.89
N LYS A 239 -50.15 -0.18 2.59
CA LYS A 239 -51.50 0.45 2.66
C LYS A 239 -51.51 1.91 2.22
N ASP A 240 -52.32 2.20 1.20
CA ASP A 240 -53.03 3.47 1.07
C ASP A 240 -54.35 3.39 1.86
N SER A 241 -54.81 4.52 2.40
CA SER A 241 -56.25 4.79 2.58
C SER A 241 -56.52 6.30 2.75
N LEU A 242 -57.17 6.84 1.72
CA LEU A 242 -58.01 8.05 1.66
C LEU A 242 -59.02 8.14 2.83
N ASP A 243 -59.76 9.25 3.08
CA ASP A 243 -59.91 10.54 2.37
C ASP A 243 -59.30 11.70 3.24
N ASP A 244 -59.65 13.00 3.28
CA ASP A 244 -60.75 13.85 2.75
C ASP A 244 -60.35 15.35 2.71
N LEU A 245 -61.16 16.18 2.03
CA LEU A 245 -61.40 17.63 2.08
C LEU A 245 -61.07 18.51 0.84
N ASP A 246 -62.04 19.36 0.51
CA ASP A 246 -62.18 20.12 -0.73
C ASP A 246 -61.45 21.49 -0.81
N ALA A 247 -61.33 21.95 -2.07
CA ALA A 247 -61.78 23.27 -2.57
C ALA A 247 -60.74 24.25 -3.15
N ALA A 248 -61.08 24.71 -4.37
CA ALA A 248 -60.75 26.00 -5.00
C ALA A 248 -59.28 26.33 -5.38
N GLY A 249 -59.11 26.82 -6.62
CA GLY A 249 -57.86 27.43 -7.09
C GLY A 249 -57.64 27.26 -8.59
N ALA A 250 -58.02 28.26 -9.38
CA ALA A 250 -57.72 28.32 -10.81
C ALA A 250 -56.49 29.19 -11.11
N LEU A 251 -56.02 29.17 -12.37
CA LEU A 251 -54.86 29.91 -12.91
C LEU A 251 -53.49 29.30 -12.48
N GLY A 252 -52.46 29.26 -13.33
CA GLY A 252 -52.38 29.62 -14.75
C GLY A 252 -50.94 29.94 -15.19
N GLY A 253 -50.70 30.02 -16.49
CA GLY A 253 -49.45 30.54 -17.07
C GLY A 253 -48.50 29.48 -17.65
N ALA A 254 -48.02 29.74 -18.87
CA ALA A 254 -47.06 28.89 -19.58
C ALA A 254 -45.73 29.63 -19.80
N ALA A 255 -44.61 28.90 -19.82
CA ALA A 255 -43.32 29.42 -20.27
C ALA A 255 -42.45 28.31 -20.87
N ALA A 256 -42.43 28.19 -22.20
CA ALA A 256 -41.48 27.35 -22.93
C ALA A 256 -40.34 28.19 -23.50
N ARG A 257 -39.08 27.77 -23.34
CA ARG A 257 -37.95 28.29 -24.12
C ARG A 257 -36.97 27.19 -24.54
N LYS A 258 -36.54 27.30 -25.80
CA LYS A 258 -35.35 26.66 -26.38
C LYS A 258 -34.10 27.18 -25.64
N GLY A 259 -32.97 26.48 -25.56
CA GLY A 259 -32.50 25.35 -26.36
C GLY A 259 -31.31 25.78 -27.23
N ALA A 260 -30.13 25.19 -27.00
CA ALA A 260 -28.87 25.46 -27.70
C ALA A 260 -27.99 24.19 -27.74
N SER A 261 -27.02 24.12 -28.64
CA SER A 261 -26.32 22.87 -29.00
C SER A 261 -24.84 23.08 -29.38
N SER A 262 -24.15 21.95 -29.62
CA SER A 262 -22.77 21.81 -30.12
C SER A 262 -21.64 22.09 -29.14
N GLY A 263 -20.49 21.40 -29.31
CA GLY A 263 -19.33 21.51 -28.42
C GLY A 263 -18.56 20.21 -28.15
N SER A 264 -18.39 19.33 -29.14
CA SER A 264 -17.47 18.19 -29.04
C SER A 264 -16.11 18.50 -29.68
N VAL A 265 -15.01 17.99 -29.10
CA VAL A 265 -13.90 17.29 -29.77
C VAL A 265 -12.77 16.95 -28.77
N HIS A 266 -12.31 15.70 -28.84
CA HIS A 266 -11.08 15.05 -28.30
C HIS A 266 -10.41 15.50 -26.99
N GLY A 267 -10.08 14.49 -26.16
CA GLY A 267 -9.27 14.63 -24.94
C GLY A 267 -9.33 13.44 -23.98
N LEU A 268 -10.22 12.47 -24.19
CA LEU A 268 -10.35 11.29 -23.33
C LEU A 268 -9.21 10.29 -23.56
N ASP A 269 -8.27 10.26 -22.62
CA ASP A 269 -7.38 9.11 -22.39
C ASP A 269 -8.23 7.87 -22.09
N THR A 270 -7.90 6.74 -22.71
CA THR A 270 -8.53 5.44 -22.44
C THR A 270 -7.46 4.38 -22.17
N SER A 271 -6.75 4.53 -21.07
CA SER A 271 -6.03 3.44 -20.42
C SER A 271 -7.01 2.32 -20.03
N ARG A 272 -7.20 1.34 -20.92
CA ARG A 272 -8.12 0.22 -20.73
C ARG A 272 -7.44 -0.89 -19.92
N HIS A 273 -7.72 -0.90 -18.62
CA HIS A 273 -7.25 -1.94 -17.71
C HIS A 273 -7.99 -3.26 -17.95
N PHE A 274 -7.26 -4.37 -17.84
CA PHE A 274 -7.81 -5.73 -17.89
C PHE A 274 -7.56 -6.38 -16.53
N ASP A 275 -8.63 -6.57 -15.77
CA ASP A 275 -8.56 -7.16 -14.45
C ASP A 275 -8.64 -8.69 -14.62
N TYR A 276 -7.53 -9.41 -14.39
CA TYR A 276 -7.42 -10.87 -14.47
C TYR A 276 -7.42 -11.47 -13.06
N PHE A 277 -8.25 -12.49 -12.85
CA PHE A 277 -8.34 -13.23 -11.59
C PHE A 277 -7.92 -14.67 -11.80
N ALA A 278 -7.04 -15.15 -10.93
CA ALA A 278 -6.73 -16.56 -10.76
C ALA A 278 -7.12 -16.93 -9.32
N TRP A 279 -7.70 -18.12 -9.18
CA TRP A 279 -8.16 -18.72 -7.92
C TRP A 279 -7.39 -20.01 -7.70
#